data_AF-A0A9D8CGQ3-F1
#
_entry.id   AF-A0A9D8CGQ3-F1
#
_cell.length_a   1.000
_cell.length_b   1.000
_cell.length_c   1.000
_cell.angle_alpha   90.00
_cell.angle_beta   90.00
_cell.angle_gamma   90.00
#
_symmetry.space_group_name_H-M   'P 1'
#
loop_
_entity.id
_entity.type
_entity.pdbx_description
1 polymer ?
#
loop_
_entity_poly.entity_id
_entity_poly.type
_entity_poly.pdbx_seq_one_letter_code
_entity_poly.pdbx_strand_id
1 'polypeptide(L)'
;MTLYVQGRAGPHLLLLPAIRVLEVWSAGSSRQPGQWRERTLPVINLRQLLAGDGRRTDVRTDETLAAYGADADDDEAVVLALDAVIGLMTLEPAALVPLPAVSLAARQLFDAVTRAPIGERHLLRLRERPEFASVATR
;
A
#
# COMPACT_ATOMS: atom_id res chain seq x y z
N MET A 1 1.18 20.87 1.38
CA MET A 1 2.11 19.76 1.10
C MET A 1 1.89 18.56 2.02
N THR A 2 1.88 17.36 1.45
CA THR A 2 1.78 16.08 2.17
C THR A 2 2.89 15.14 1.68
N LEU A 3 3.53 14.42 2.60
CA LEU A 3 4.58 13.44 2.31
C LEU A 3 3.98 12.04 2.08
N TYR A 4 4.51 11.35 1.08
CA TYR A 4 4.10 10.00 0.69
C TYR A 4 5.32 9.08 0.56
N VAL A 5 5.14 7.81 0.92
CA VAL A 5 6.01 6.72 0.49
C VAL A 5 5.51 6.24 -0.86
N GLN A 6 6.38 6.28 -1.87
CA GLN A 6 6.08 5.74 -3.19
C GLN A 6 6.38 4.25 -3.22
N GLY A 7 5.34 3.44 -3.42
CA GLY A 7 5.42 1.99 -3.53
C GLY A 7 5.12 1.49 -4.93
N ARG A 8 5.54 0.26 -5.23
CA ARG A 8 5.17 -0.46 -6.45
C ARG A 8 4.51 -1.80 -6.10
N ALA A 9 3.43 -2.12 -6.79
CA ALA A 9 2.73 -3.40 -6.70
C ALA A 9 2.32 -3.85 -8.11
N GLY A 10 3.08 -4.79 -8.68
CA GLY A 10 2.91 -5.18 -10.08
C GLY A 10 3.10 -3.98 -11.03
N PRO A 11 2.14 -3.72 -11.94
CA PRO A 11 2.19 -2.58 -12.85
C PRO A 11 1.77 -1.25 -12.20
N HIS A 12 1.31 -1.27 -10.94
CA HIS A 12 0.76 -0.10 -10.27
C HIS A 12 1.82 0.62 -9.44
N LEU A 13 1.82 1.94 -9.51
CA LEU A 13 2.56 2.82 -8.61
C LEU A 13 1.59 3.43 -7.61
N LEU A 14 1.97 3.37 -6.33
CA LEU A 14 1.12 3.71 -5.21
C LEU A 14 1.74 4.84 -4.39
N LEU A 15 0.89 5.69 -3.84
CA LEU A 15 1.23 6.70 -2.84
C LEU A 15 0.63 6.26 -1.51
N LEU A 16 1.49 5.90 -0.56
CA LEU A 16 1.09 5.61 0.81
C LEU A 16 1.31 6.89 1.63
N PRO A 17 0.29 7.45 2.30
CA PRO A 17 0.49 8.56 3.22
C PRO A 17 1.60 8.23 4.22
N ALA A 18 2.69 9.01 4.23
CA ALA A 18 3.87 8.64 5.03
C ALA A 18 3.57 8.61 6.53
N ILE A 19 2.61 9.42 6.99
CA ILE A 19 2.12 9.43 8.38
C ILE A 19 1.46 8.10 8.81
N ARG A 20 1.03 7.27 7.85
CA ARG A 20 0.44 5.96 8.11
C ARG A 20 1.45 4.82 7.97
N VAL A 21 2.65 5.09 7.44
CA VAL A 21 3.71 4.08 7.27
C VAL A 21 4.57 4.07 8.54
N LEU A 22 4.41 3.03 9.35
CA LEU A 22 5.05 2.92 10.67
C LEU A 22 6.51 2.43 10.57
N GLU A 23 6.77 1.49 9.65
CA GLU A 23 8.10 0.94 9.41
C GLU A 23 8.14 0.29 8.02
N VAL A 24 9.32 0.28 7.38
CA VAL A 24 9.57 -0.40 6.11
C VAL A 24 10.76 -1.35 6.26
N TRP A 25 10.64 -2.59 5.81
CA TRP A 25 11.71 -3.59 5.86
C TRP A 25 11.67 -4.54 4.66
N SER A 26 12.73 -5.33 4.46
CA SER A 26 12.77 -6.35 3.41
C SER A 26 12.18 -7.68 3.90
N ALA A 27 11.38 -8.33 3.06
CA ALA A 27 10.84 -9.67 3.33
C ALA A 27 11.94 -10.75 3.47
N GLY A 28 13.13 -10.54 2.90
CA GLY A 28 14.28 -11.43 3.06
C GLY A 28 15.04 -11.26 4.37
N SER A 29 14.58 -10.39 5.27
CA SER A 29 15.13 -10.28 6.63
C SER A 29 14.81 -11.52 7.47
N SER A 30 15.43 -11.66 8.65
CA SER A 30 15.15 -12.77 9.57
C SER A 30 13.74 -12.74 10.19
N ARG A 31 12.94 -11.71 9.88
CA ARG A 31 11.57 -11.55 10.39
C ARG A 31 10.60 -12.28 9.48
N GLN A 32 9.58 -12.92 10.08
CA GLN A 32 8.46 -13.41 9.28
C GLN A 32 7.70 -12.22 8.65
N PRO A 33 7.07 -12.37 7.48
CA PRO A 33 6.44 -11.24 6.79
C PRO A 33 5.42 -10.45 7.60
N GLY A 34 4.64 -11.10 8.47
CA GLY A 34 3.68 -10.44 9.37
C GLY A 34 4.26 -10.03 10.72
N GLN A 35 5.53 -10.35 11.01
CA GLN A 35 6.15 -10.02 12.28
C GLN A 35 6.63 -8.57 12.26
N TRP A 36 5.92 -7.71 12.98
CA TRP A 36 6.32 -6.34 13.20
C TRP A 36 6.55 -6.08 14.69
N ARG A 37 7.82 -5.89 15.06
CA ARG A 37 8.27 -5.85 16.47
C ARG A 37 7.81 -7.13 17.18
N GLU A 38 7.12 -7.00 18.31
CA GLU A 38 6.59 -8.11 19.11
C GLU A 38 5.16 -8.51 18.70
N ARG A 39 4.61 -7.89 17.65
CA ARG A 39 3.24 -8.15 17.17
C ARG A 39 3.26 -8.96 15.87
N THR A 40 2.25 -9.79 15.70
CA THR A 40 1.93 -10.45 14.43
C THR A 40 0.76 -9.73 13.80
N LEU A 41 0.98 -9.07 12.67
CA LEU A 41 -0.02 -8.34 11.92
C LEU A 41 -0.48 -9.13 10.68
N PRO A 42 -1.74 -8.93 10.23
CA PRO A 42 -2.20 -9.45 8.95
C PRO A 42 -1.35 -8.92 7.79
N VAL A 43 -1.00 -9.79 6.85
CA VAL A 43 -0.22 -9.40 5.66
C VAL A 43 -1.14 -9.30 4.46
N ILE A 44 -1.08 -8.16 3.78
CA ILE A 44 -1.79 -7.89 2.54
C ILE A 44 -0.79 -7.78 1.40
N ASN A 45 -0.79 -8.74 0.49
CA ASN A 45 0.00 -8.64 -0.73
C ASN A 45 -0.73 -7.78 -1.77
N LEU A 46 -0.23 -6.55 -1.95
CA LEU A 46 -0.90 -5.57 -2.81
C LEU A 46 -0.81 -5.93 -4.29
N ARG A 47 0.24 -6.62 -4.74
CA ARG A 47 0.31 -7.10 -6.13
C ARG A 47 -0.84 -8.07 -6.41
N GLN A 48 -1.05 -9.04 -5.53
CA GLN A 48 -2.10 -10.05 -5.68
C GLN A 48 -3.48 -9.41 -5.61
N LEU A 49 -3.68 -8.56 -4.61
CA LEU A 49 -4.94 -7.83 -4.42
C LEU A 49 -5.34 -7.02 -5.66
N LEU A 50 -4.38 -6.38 -6.33
CA LEU A 50 -4.62 -5.55 -7.51
C LEU A 50 -4.66 -6.32 -8.82
N ALA A 51 -3.97 -7.45 -8.91
CA ALA A 51 -4.02 -8.32 -10.09
C ALA A 51 -5.37 -9.06 -10.22
N GLY A 52 -6.09 -9.26 -9.11
CA GLY A 52 -7.30 -10.10 -9.08
C GLY A 52 -6.98 -11.60 -9.19
N ASP A 53 -5.70 -11.95 -9.09
CA ASP A 53 -5.20 -13.30 -9.23
C ASP A 53 -5.11 -13.94 -7.84
N GLY A 54 -6.20 -14.57 -7.36
CA GLY A 54 -6.26 -15.28 -6.06
C GLY A 54 -5.35 -16.51 -5.94
N ARG A 55 -4.30 -16.63 -6.77
CA ARG A 55 -3.49 -17.85 -6.96
C ARG A 55 -2.15 -17.85 -6.23
N ARG A 56 -1.80 -16.79 -5.53
CA ARG A 56 -0.58 -16.73 -4.75
C ARG A 56 -0.95 -16.00 -3.47
N THR A 57 -0.52 -16.53 -2.32
CA THR A 57 -0.66 -15.89 -1.00
C THR A 57 0.71 -15.66 -0.37
N ASP A 58 1.77 -16.11 -1.04
CA ASP A 58 3.10 -16.16 -0.46
C ASP A 58 3.84 -14.85 -0.76
N VAL A 59 4.29 -14.21 0.31
CA VAL A 59 5.24 -13.10 0.26
C VAL A 59 6.57 -13.62 -0.25
N ARG A 60 7.17 -12.92 -1.22
CA ARG A 60 8.48 -13.29 -1.77
C ARG A 60 9.59 -12.62 -0.98
N THR A 61 10.75 -13.27 -0.91
CA THR A 61 11.92 -12.75 -0.18
C THR A 61 12.47 -11.44 -0.75
N ASP A 62 12.20 -11.13 -2.01
CA ASP A 62 12.60 -9.88 -2.67
C ASP A 62 11.59 -8.74 -2.50
N GLU A 63 10.42 -8.99 -1.89
CA GLU A 63 9.42 -7.96 -1.64
C GLU A 63 9.84 -7.01 -0.49
N THR A 64 9.28 -5.81 -0.55
CA THR A 64 9.35 -4.82 0.54
C THR A 64 8.08 -4.87 1.35
N LEU A 65 8.22 -4.84 2.66
CA LEU A 65 7.13 -4.88 3.62
C LEU A 65 7.01 -3.51 4.29
N ALA A 66 5.78 -3.03 4.46
CA ALA A 66 5.49 -1.79 5.15
C ALA A 66 4.40 -2.00 6.19
N ALA A 67 4.70 -1.77 7.47
CA ALA A 67 3.68 -1.69 8.50
C ALA A 67 2.87 -0.41 8.27
N TYR A 68 1.55 -0.56 8.20
CA TYR A 68 0.62 0.50 7.84
C TYR A 68 -0.53 0.57 8.84
N GLY A 69 -0.70 1.72 9.47
CA GLY A 69 -1.70 1.93 10.53
C GLY A 69 -1.70 3.38 11.03
N ALA A 70 -2.54 3.68 12.00
CA ALA A 70 -2.59 5.00 12.62
C ALA A 70 -1.41 5.28 13.55
N ASP A 71 -1.01 4.27 14.31
CA ASP A 71 0.09 4.30 15.26
C ASP A 71 0.54 2.86 15.57
N ALA A 72 1.44 2.70 16.54
CA ALA A 72 2.01 1.40 16.86
C ALA A 72 1.12 0.46 17.66
N ASP A 73 0.06 0.99 18.29
CA ASP A 73 -0.89 0.25 19.11
C ASP A 73 -2.22 0.04 18.38
N ASP A 74 -2.35 0.56 17.15
CA ASP A 74 -3.52 0.37 16.29
C ASP A 74 -3.79 -1.14 16.06
N ASP A 75 -4.99 -1.58 16.40
CA ASP A 75 -5.48 -2.95 16.21
C ASP A 75 -5.87 -3.22 14.75
N GLU A 76 -6.06 -2.17 13.95
CA GLU A 76 -6.34 -2.26 12.51
C GLU A 76 -5.06 -2.22 11.66
N ALA A 77 -3.88 -2.16 12.28
CA ALA A 77 -2.61 -2.12 11.56
C ALA A 77 -2.39 -3.40 10.75
N VAL A 78 -1.82 -3.25 9.55
CA VAL A 78 -1.49 -4.36 8.64
C VAL A 78 -0.06 -4.24 8.13
N VAL A 79 0.47 -5.33 7.58
CA VAL A 79 1.68 -5.28 6.74
C VAL A 79 1.28 -5.28 5.29
N LEU A 80 1.73 -4.28 4.54
CA LEU A 80 1.58 -4.20 3.09
C LEU A 80 2.83 -4.81 2.44
N ALA A 81 2.65 -5.91 1.70
CA ALA A 81 3.69 -6.44 0.83
C ALA A 81 3.63 -5.77 -0.55
N LEU A 82 4.75 -5.16 -0.91
CA LEU A 82 5.01 -4.38 -2.13
C LEU A 82 6.15 -5.03 -2.90
N ASP A 83 6.13 -4.90 -4.23
CA ASP A 83 7.27 -5.29 -5.07
C ASP A 83 8.53 -4.47 -4.70
N ALA A 84 8.34 -3.19 -4.37
CA ALA A 84 9.42 -2.29 -3.94
C ALA A 84 8.86 -1.01 -3.30
N VAL A 85 9.63 -0.41 -2.39
CA VAL A 85 9.52 1.03 -2.07
C VAL A 85 10.54 1.80 -2.91
N ILE A 86 10.06 2.77 -3.69
CA ILE A 86 10.87 3.54 -4.63
C ILE A 86 11.53 4.72 -3.92
N GLY A 87 10.81 5.38 -3.01
CA GLY A 87 11.32 6.55 -2.29
C GLY A 87 10.23 7.36 -1.63
N LEU A 88 10.60 8.57 -1.22
CA LEU A 88 9.70 9.56 -0.63
C LEU A 88 9.33 10.63 -1.65
N MET A 89 8.08 11.10 -1.58
CA MET A 89 7.57 12.12 -2.48
C MET A 89 6.66 13.09 -1.72
N THR A 90 6.87 14.38 -1.93
CA THR A 90 5.99 15.43 -1.40
C THR A 90 5.09 15.93 -2.52
N LEU A 91 3.78 15.93 -2.28
CA LEU A 91 2.80 16.46 -3.23
C LEU A 91 1.95 17.56 -2.58
N GLU A 92 1.54 18.51 -3.40
CA GLU A 92 0.49 19.47 -3.02
C GLU A 92 -0.89 18.83 -3.15
N PRO A 93 -1.88 19.22 -2.33
CA PRO A 93 -3.24 18.70 -2.45
C PRO A 93 -3.83 18.85 -3.86
N ALA A 94 -3.51 19.94 -4.56
CA ALA A 94 -3.97 20.20 -5.92
C ALA A 94 -3.40 19.23 -6.98
N ALA A 95 -2.29 18.54 -6.67
CA ALA A 95 -1.69 17.53 -7.53
C ALA A 95 -2.45 16.21 -7.51
N LEU A 96 -3.44 16.06 -6.63
CA LEU A 96 -4.32 14.91 -6.54
C LEU A 96 -5.74 15.28 -7.02
N VAL A 97 -6.38 14.34 -7.68
CA VAL A 97 -7.82 14.41 -8.01
C VAL A 97 -8.52 13.19 -7.42
N PRO A 98 -9.80 13.30 -7.03
CA PRO A 98 -10.56 12.16 -6.54
C PRO A 98 -10.53 11.01 -7.54
N LEU A 99 -10.46 9.77 -7.03
CA LEU A 99 -10.47 8.59 -7.89
C LEU A 99 -11.78 8.56 -8.70
N PRO A 100 -11.72 8.41 -10.04
CA PRO A 100 -12.91 8.29 -10.85
C PRO A 100 -13.78 7.08 -10.44
N ALA A 101 -15.05 7.08 -10.85
CA ALA A 101 -16.00 6.00 -10.58
C ALA A 101 -15.70 4.73 -11.38
N VAL A 102 -14.58 4.07 -11.10
CA VAL A 102 -14.14 2.89 -11.85
C VAL A 102 -14.62 1.57 -11.24
N SER A 103 -14.56 1.44 -9.91
CA SER A 103 -14.89 0.20 -9.19
C SER A 103 -15.13 0.48 -7.71
N LEU A 104 -16.10 -0.23 -7.10
CA LEU A 104 -16.34 -0.18 -5.66
C LEU A 104 -15.11 -0.66 -4.87
N ALA A 105 -14.51 -1.78 -5.30
CA ALA A 105 -13.33 -2.36 -4.66
C ALA A 105 -12.12 -1.42 -4.74
N ALA A 106 -11.93 -0.74 -5.87
CA ALA A 106 -10.86 0.26 -6.01
C ALA A 106 -11.07 1.44 -5.05
N ARG A 107 -12.31 1.87 -4.83
CA ARG A 107 -12.65 2.96 -3.90
C ARG A 107 -12.50 2.61 -2.42
N GLN A 108 -12.51 1.32 -2.09
CA GLN A 108 -12.25 0.83 -0.74
C GLN A 108 -10.77 0.91 -0.37
N LEU A 109 -9.88 0.85 -1.37
CA LEU A 109 -8.44 0.92 -1.18
C LEU A 109 -7.87 2.31 -1.47
N PHE A 110 -8.38 2.98 -2.51
CA PHE A 110 -7.84 4.22 -3.04
C PHE A 110 -8.90 5.32 -3.07
N ASP A 111 -8.50 6.55 -2.76
CA ASP A 111 -9.39 7.72 -2.78
C ASP A 111 -8.98 8.79 -3.78
N ALA A 112 -7.74 8.78 -4.23
CA ALA A 112 -7.22 9.77 -5.18
C ALA A 112 -6.23 9.17 -6.17
N VAL A 113 -5.99 9.92 -7.24
CA VAL A 113 -4.97 9.65 -8.25
C VAL A 113 -4.24 10.96 -8.56
N THR A 114 -2.96 10.89 -8.96
CA THR A 114 -2.24 12.10 -9.39
C THR A 114 -2.91 12.73 -10.62
N ARG A 115 -3.07 14.06 -10.60
CA ARG A 115 -3.68 14.83 -11.69
C ARG A 115 -2.88 14.71 -12.98
N ALA A 116 -1.56 14.81 -12.86
CA ALA A 116 -0.61 14.59 -13.94
C ALA A 116 0.17 13.29 -13.70
N PRO A 117 0.65 12.64 -14.76
CA PRO A 117 1.56 11.52 -14.59
C PRO A 117 2.87 12.01 -13.96
N ILE A 118 3.45 11.19 -13.10
CA ILE A 118 4.80 11.41 -12.56
C ILE A 118 5.71 10.37 -13.22
N GLY A 119 6.62 10.85 -14.06
CA GLY A 119 7.20 10.03 -15.12
C GLY A 119 6.12 9.66 -16.13
N GLU A 120 5.90 8.36 -16.34
CA GLU A 120 4.95 7.85 -17.35
C GLU A 120 3.63 7.32 -16.76
N ARG A 121 3.41 7.47 -15.45
CA ARG A 121 2.29 6.82 -14.76
C ARG A 121 1.55 7.78 -13.85
N HIS A 122 0.24 7.56 -13.76
CA HIS A 122 -0.58 8.12 -12.69
C HIS A 122 -0.46 7.24 -11.45
N LEU A 123 -0.23 7.85 -10.29
CA LEU A 123 -0.06 7.13 -9.03
C LEU A 123 -1.39 7.11 -8.27
N LEU A 124 -1.73 5.95 -7.71
CA LEU A 124 -2.93 5.77 -6.90
C LEU A 124 -2.62 6.04 -5.43
N ARG A 125 -3.38 6.91 -4.78
CA ARG A 125 -3.24 7.17 -3.34
C ARG A 125 -4.02 6.14 -2.55
N LEU A 126 -3.32 5.39 -1.70
CA LEU A 126 -3.94 4.51 -0.73
C LEU A 126 -4.65 5.36 0.34
N ARG A 127 -5.85 4.94 0.70
CA ARG A 127 -6.62 5.56 1.78
C ARG A 127 -5.85 5.48 3.09
N GLU A 128 -6.09 6.44 3.96
CA GLU A 128 -5.57 6.38 5.32
C GLU A 128 -6.09 5.17 6.11
N ARG A 129 -7.34 4.77 5.84
CA ARG A 129 -7.98 3.55 6.33
C ARG A 129 -8.55 2.77 5.15
N PRO A 130 -7.74 1.92 4.51
CA PRO A 130 -8.19 1.07 3.42
C PRO A 130 -8.98 -0.14 3.96
N GLU A 131 -10.09 -0.46 3.33
CA GLU A 131 -10.90 -1.63 3.69
C GLU A 131 -10.39 -2.86 2.93
N PHE A 132 -9.55 -3.70 3.55
CA PHE A 132 -8.99 -4.88 2.88
C PHE A 132 -9.92 -6.10 2.89
N ALA A 133 -10.72 -6.27 3.95
CA ALA A 133 -11.56 -7.46 4.14
C ALA A 133 -12.63 -7.63 3.03
N SER A 134 -13.13 -6.53 2.49
CA SER A 134 -14.12 -6.50 1.42
C SER A 134 -13.56 -6.79 0.03
N VAL A 135 -12.22 -6.70 -0.14
CA VAL A 135 -11.56 -6.90 -1.44
C VAL A 135 -11.03 -8.33 -1.60
N ALA A 136 -10.78 -9.04 -0.50
CA ALA A 136 -10.26 -10.41 -0.50
C ALA A 136 -11.32 -11.52 -0.75
N THR A 137 -12.61 -11.17 -0.87
CA THR A 137 -13.74 -12.12 -0.95
C THR A 137 -14.32 -12.35 -2.35
N ARG A 138 -13.55 -12.06 -3.42
CA ARG A 138 -13.98 -12.26 -4.82
C ARG A 138 -13.33 -13.45 -5.50
#